data_AF-K0S644-F1
#
_entry.id   AF-K0S644-F1
#
_cell.length_a   1.000
_cell.length_b   1.000
_cell.length_c   1.000
_cell.angle_alpha   90.00
_cell.angle_beta   90.00
_cell.angle_gamma   90.00
#
_symmetry.space_group_name_H-M   'P 1'
#
loop_
_entity.id
_entity.type
_entity.pdbx_description
1 polymer ?
#
loop_
_entity_poly.entity_id
_entity_poly.type
_entity_poly.pdbx_seq_one_letter_code
_entity_poly.pdbx_strand_id
1 'polypeptide(L)'
;MSNESAAQAAVEAADLAARSLHQRTAIPDNYASTLAMIQKRVHKKDAGAINHLAEHYYHGELGLSKDVPRAIELWTEAAELGSLDAHFQLGLVYFKGVGFEEDKPRGIQYWQQAAMEGHVECRHNLGATEQENGNYELAVQ
;
A
#
# COMPACT_ATOMS: atom_id res chain seq x y z
N MET A 1 0.66 -13.37 -62.26
CA MET A 1 0.36 -13.77 -60.87
C MET A 1 1.15 -12.84 -59.98
N SER A 2 0.43 -11.90 -59.39
CA SER A 2 0.83 -10.52 -59.10
C SER A 2 1.65 -10.36 -57.82
N ASN A 3 2.64 -9.45 -57.87
CA ASN A 3 3.48 -8.95 -56.77
C ASN A 3 2.69 -8.45 -55.53
N GLU A 4 1.38 -8.30 -55.66
CA GLU A 4 0.44 -7.86 -54.64
C GLU A 4 0.29 -8.90 -53.52
N SER A 5 0.33 -10.20 -53.85
CA SER A 5 0.22 -11.28 -52.86
C SER A 5 1.45 -11.37 -51.94
N ALA A 6 2.65 -11.09 -52.47
CA ALA A 6 3.88 -11.07 -51.68
C ALA A 6 3.95 -9.84 -50.76
N ALA A 7 3.46 -8.70 -51.23
CA ALA A 7 3.37 -7.48 -50.43
C ALA A 7 2.38 -7.62 -49.27
N GLN A 8 1.22 -8.26 -49.50
CA GLN A 8 0.21 -8.50 -48.48
C GLN A 8 0.71 -9.42 -47.36
N ALA A 9 1.42 -10.49 -47.71
CA ALA A 9 2.01 -11.42 -46.73
C ALA A 9 3.11 -10.76 -45.88
N ALA A 10 3.90 -9.86 -46.46
CA ALA A 10 4.92 -9.10 -45.73
C ALA A 10 4.30 -8.10 -44.73
N VAL A 11 3.18 -7.46 -45.11
CA VAL A 11 2.43 -6.55 -44.23
C VAL A 11 1.78 -7.32 -43.07
N GLU A 12 1.17 -8.47 -43.32
CA GLU A 12 0.59 -9.31 -42.26
C GLU A 12 1.63 -9.86 -41.29
N ALA A 13 2.81 -10.26 -41.80
CA ALA A 13 3.92 -10.72 -40.95
C ALA A 13 4.48 -9.59 -40.06
N ALA A 14 4.58 -8.37 -40.60
CA ALA A 14 4.98 -7.20 -39.82
C ALA A 14 3.94 -6.83 -38.76
N ASP A 15 2.64 -6.98 -39.07
CA ASP A 15 1.55 -6.70 -38.13
C ASP A 15 1.47 -7.76 -37.02
N LEU A 16 1.73 -9.03 -37.33
CA LEU A 16 1.86 -10.10 -36.33
C LEU A 16 3.07 -9.89 -35.42
N ALA A 17 4.21 -9.46 -35.98
CA ALA A 17 5.42 -9.13 -35.22
C ALA A 17 5.22 -7.89 -34.33
N ALA A 18 4.49 -6.87 -34.80
CA ALA A 18 4.12 -5.70 -34.02
C ALA A 18 3.16 -6.03 -32.86
N ARG A 19 2.21 -6.95 -33.07
CA ARG A 19 1.33 -7.51 -32.03
C ARG A 19 2.10 -8.35 -31.01
N SER A 20 3.10 -9.13 -31.47
CA SER A 20 4.03 -9.89 -30.62
C SER A 20 4.91 -8.97 -29.78
N LEU A 21 5.42 -7.86 -30.32
CA LEU A 21 6.18 -6.87 -29.56
C LEU A 21 5.32 -6.15 -28.52
N HIS A 22 4.04 -5.92 -28.78
CA HIS A 22 3.10 -5.35 -27.82
C HIS A 22 2.77 -6.28 -26.63
N GLN A 23 3.00 -7.59 -26.75
CA GLN A 23 2.92 -8.51 -25.60
C GLN A 23 4.18 -8.48 -24.72
N ARG A 24 5.26 -7.83 -25.17
CA ARG A 24 6.44 -7.56 -24.34
C ARG A 24 6.22 -6.24 -23.58
N THR A 25 5.26 -6.31 -22.66
CA THR A 25 4.82 -5.30 -21.69
C THR A 25 5.70 -4.06 -21.59
N ALA A 26 5.40 -3.04 -22.41
CA ALA A 26 5.68 -1.68 -22.00
C ALA A 26 4.84 -1.44 -20.74
N ILE A 27 5.50 -1.33 -19.58
CA ILE A 27 4.86 -0.85 -18.36
C ILE A 27 4.44 0.59 -18.68
N PRO A 28 3.16 0.91 -18.80
CA PRO A 28 2.77 2.29 -19.05
C PRO A 28 3.11 3.09 -17.80
N ASP A 29 3.81 4.22 -17.96
CA ASP A 29 4.12 5.19 -16.89
C ASP A 29 2.86 5.93 -16.39
N ASN A 30 1.73 5.23 -16.24
CA ASN A 30 0.47 5.80 -15.81
C ASN A 30 -0.02 5.17 -14.50
N TYR A 31 -0.75 5.97 -13.71
CA TYR A 31 -1.32 5.57 -12.43
C TYR A 31 -2.16 4.28 -12.48
N ALA A 32 -2.88 4.02 -13.59
CA ALA A 32 -3.70 2.83 -13.76
C ALA A 32 -2.85 1.55 -13.81
N SER A 33 -1.65 1.63 -14.37
CA SER A 33 -0.73 0.49 -14.48
C SER A 33 -0.09 0.16 -13.14
N THR A 34 0.29 1.20 -12.37
CA THR A 34 0.75 1.05 -10.99
C THR A 34 -0.34 0.44 -10.11
N LEU A 35 -1.57 0.96 -10.18
CA LEU A 35 -2.70 0.44 -9.42
C LEU A 35 -3.00 -1.02 -9.78
N ALA A 36 -2.95 -1.39 -11.06
CA ALA A 36 -3.17 -2.77 -11.49
C ALA A 36 -2.10 -3.73 -10.92
N MET A 37 -0.83 -3.31 -10.85
CA MET A 37 0.23 -4.11 -10.24
C MET A 37 0.04 -4.28 -8.73
N ILE A 38 -0.35 -3.21 -8.02
CA ILE A 38 -0.70 -3.26 -6.60
C ILE A 38 -1.87 -4.22 -6.39
N GLN A 39 -2.97 -4.06 -7.14
CA GLN A 39 -4.14 -4.92 -7.06
C GLN A 39 -3.79 -6.39 -7.29
N LYS A 40 -2.93 -6.71 -8.27
CA LYS A 40 -2.49 -8.09 -8.50
C LYS A 40 -1.80 -8.71 -7.28
N ARG A 41 -1.03 -7.93 -6.51
CA ARG A 41 -0.39 -8.37 -5.26
C ARG A 41 -1.39 -8.46 -4.10
N VAL A 42 -2.34 -7.52 -4.02
CA VAL A 42 -3.44 -7.54 -3.05
C VAL A 42 -4.28 -8.82 -3.19
N HIS A 43 -4.59 -9.25 -4.42
CA HIS A 43 -5.29 -10.53 -4.66
C HIS A 43 -4.53 -11.76 -4.15
N LYS A 44 -3.20 -11.65 -3.98
CA LYS A 44 -2.34 -12.69 -3.41
C LYS A 44 -2.13 -12.54 -1.91
N LYS A 45 -2.88 -11.64 -1.24
CA LYS A 45 -2.75 -11.35 0.19
C LYS A 45 -1.34 -10.90 0.60
N ASP A 46 -0.68 -10.15 -0.29
CA ASP A 46 0.60 -9.51 0.02
C ASP A 46 0.36 -8.33 0.97
N ALA A 47 0.77 -8.48 2.23
CA ALA A 47 0.52 -7.50 3.28
C ALA A 47 1.09 -6.11 2.95
N GLY A 48 2.28 -6.04 2.33
CA GLY A 48 2.90 -4.78 1.92
C GLY A 48 2.11 -4.09 0.80
N ALA A 49 1.62 -4.86 -0.18
CA ALA A 49 0.77 -4.30 -1.23
C ALA A 49 -0.59 -3.80 -0.72
N ILE A 50 -1.18 -4.49 0.26
CA ILE A 50 -2.41 -4.05 0.91
C ILE A 50 -2.16 -2.76 1.70
N ASN A 51 -1.04 -2.67 2.44
CA ASN A 51 -0.62 -1.44 3.12
C ASN A 51 -0.46 -0.26 2.13
N HIS A 52 0.23 -0.46 1.01
CA HIS A 52 0.41 0.60 0.02
C HIS A 52 -0.91 1.02 -0.64
N LEU A 53 -1.82 0.08 -0.89
CA LEU A 53 -3.14 0.43 -1.40
C LEU A 53 -3.92 1.30 -0.38
N ALA A 54 -3.82 0.96 0.90
CA ALA A 54 -4.41 1.74 1.98
C ALA A 54 -3.86 3.17 2.02
N GLU A 55 -2.53 3.35 1.91
CA GLU A 55 -1.89 4.67 1.84
C GLU A 55 -2.42 5.51 0.67
N HIS A 56 -2.57 4.92 -0.52
CA HIS A 56 -3.13 5.64 -1.66
C HIS A 56 -4.61 6.01 -1.47
N TYR A 57 -5.42 5.17 -0.81
CA TYR A 57 -6.78 5.57 -0.40
C TYR A 57 -6.76 6.68 0.65
N TYR A 58 -5.83 6.65 1.60
CA TYR A 58 -5.72 7.68 2.63
C TYR A 58 -5.35 9.05 2.06
N HIS A 59 -4.49 9.08 1.04
CA HIS A 59 -4.03 10.32 0.39
C HIS A 59 -4.85 10.74 -0.84
N GLY A 60 -5.62 9.83 -1.44
CA GLY A 60 -6.32 10.08 -2.70
C GLY A 60 -5.38 10.14 -3.91
N GLU A 61 -4.48 9.16 -4.01
CA GLU A 61 -3.45 9.08 -5.05
C GLU A 61 -3.78 8.02 -6.10
N LEU A 62 -2.98 7.95 -7.17
CA LEU A 62 -3.16 6.99 -8.28
C LEU A 62 -4.53 7.10 -8.98
N GLY A 63 -5.19 8.26 -8.91
CA GLY A 63 -6.54 8.45 -9.44
C GLY A 63 -7.66 7.89 -8.56
N LEU A 64 -7.35 7.49 -7.32
CA LEU A 64 -8.34 7.13 -6.31
C LEU A 64 -8.83 8.40 -5.59
N SER A 65 -10.12 8.42 -5.26
CA SER A 65 -10.64 9.40 -4.32
C SER A 65 -10.15 9.08 -2.91
N LYS A 66 -9.82 10.11 -2.12
CA LYS A 66 -9.48 9.94 -0.71
C LYS A 66 -10.64 9.26 0.05
N ASP A 67 -10.33 8.18 0.74
CA ASP A 67 -11.26 7.37 1.52
C ASP A 67 -10.56 6.80 2.77
N VAL A 68 -10.71 7.50 3.90
CA VAL A 68 -10.04 7.13 5.16
C VAL A 68 -10.62 5.84 5.77
N PRO A 69 -11.95 5.64 5.85
CA PRO A 69 -12.51 4.36 6.29
C PRO A 69 -11.98 3.17 5.49
N ARG A 70 -11.91 3.29 4.15
CA ARG A 70 -11.36 2.23 3.31
C ARG A 70 -9.88 1.96 3.58
N ALA A 71 -9.09 3.01 3.82
CA ALA A 71 -7.70 2.86 4.22
C ALA A 71 -7.56 2.10 5.56
N ILE A 72 -8.39 2.41 6.55
CA ILE A 72 -8.40 1.71 7.86
C ILE A 72 -8.73 0.23 7.71
N GLU A 73 -9.72 -0.13 6.88
CA GLU A 73 -10.04 -1.53 6.58
C GLU A 73 -8.84 -2.28 6.00
N LEU A 74 -8.18 -1.68 5.01
CA LEU A 74 -7.04 -2.30 4.34
C LEU A 74 -5.82 -2.38 5.24
N TRP A 75 -5.53 -1.35 6.06
CA TRP A 75 -4.47 -1.45 7.06
C TRP A 75 -4.76 -2.52 8.09
N THR A 76 -6.01 -2.68 8.54
CA THR A 76 -6.41 -3.78 9.43
C THR A 76 -6.11 -5.13 8.78
N GLU A 77 -6.50 -5.34 7.53
CA GLU A 77 -6.20 -6.57 6.78
C GLU A 77 -4.69 -6.80 6.64
N ALA A 78 -3.91 -5.76 6.31
CA ALA A 78 -2.46 -5.87 6.18
C ALA A 78 -1.80 -6.19 7.53
N ALA A 79 -2.27 -5.61 8.62
CA ALA A 79 -1.81 -5.87 9.98
C ALA A 79 -2.07 -7.33 10.39
N GLU A 80 -3.26 -7.86 10.11
CA GLU A 80 -3.61 -9.28 10.32
C GLU A 80 -2.72 -10.24 9.52
N LEU A 81 -2.17 -9.78 8.39
CA LEU A 81 -1.21 -10.52 7.56
C LEU A 81 0.25 -10.27 7.96
N GLY A 82 0.51 -9.56 9.05
CA GLY A 82 1.84 -9.33 9.62
C GLY A 82 2.56 -8.06 9.15
N SER A 83 1.85 -7.10 8.54
CA SER A 83 2.44 -5.80 8.20
C SER A 83 2.62 -4.94 9.46
N LEU A 84 3.87 -4.70 9.85
CA LEU A 84 4.22 -3.79 10.94
C LEU A 84 3.98 -2.33 10.55
N ASP A 85 4.20 -1.98 9.28
CA ASP A 85 3.89 -0.64 8.75
C ASP A 85 2.39 -0.35 8.87
N ALA A 86 1.53 -1.35 8.62
CA ALA A 86 0.09 -1.17 8.75
C ALA A 86 -0.35 -0.95 10.21
N HIS A 87 0.25 -1.69 11.16
CA HIS A 87 0.07 -1.42 12.60
C HIS A 87 0.51 0.01 12.96
N PHE A 88 1.64 0.47 12.41
CA PHE A 88 2.11 1.84 12.62
C PHE A 88 1.09 2.88 12.12
N GLN A 89 0.55 2.70 10.91
CA GLN A 89 -0.44 3.61 10.32
C GLN A 89 -1.77 3.61 11.09
N LEU A 90 -2.26 2.43 11.51
CA LEU A 90 -3.44 2.33 12.39
C LEU A 90 -3.21 3.07 13.70
N GLY A 91 -2.04 2.88 14.31
CA GLY A 91 -1.66 3.60 15.52
C GLY A 91 -1.70 5.11 15.32
N LEU A 92 -1.14 5.63 14.22
CA LEU A 92 -1.16 7.06 13.89
C LEU A 92 -2.58 7.61 13.70
N VAL A 93 -3.43 6.91 12.96
CA VAL A 93 -4.78 7.38 12.63
C VAL A 93 -5.65 7.45 13.89
N TYR A 94 -5.64 6.41 14.71
CA TYR A 94 -6.38 6.40 15.96
C TYR A 94 -5.80 7.38 16.99
N PHE A 95 -4.48 7.54 17.05
CA PHE A 95 -3.85 8.46 18.00
C PHE A 95 -4.12 9.94 17.68
N LYS A 96 -4.18 10.31 16.39
CA LYS A 96 -4.37 11.71 15.97
C LYS A 96 -5.82 12.08 15.61
N GLY A 97 -6.69 11.10 15.38
CA GLY A 97 -8.07 11.35 14.92
C GLY A 97 -8.16 12.09 13.57
N VAL A 98 -7.18 11.95 12.68
CA VAL A 98 -7.17 12.72 11.42
C VAL A 98 -8.07 12.06 10.39
N GLY A 99 -9.28 12.61 10.22
CA GLY A 99 -10.28 12.10 9.28
C GLY A 99 -11.03 10.86 9.77
N PHE A 100 -10.89 10.54 11.06
CA PHE A 100 -11.61 9.50 11.80
C PHE A 100 -11.71 9.91 13.28
N GLU A 101 -12.52 9.22 14.08
CA GLU A 101 -12.62 9.49 15.53
C GLU A 101 -11.30 9.17 16.27
N GLU A 102 -10.86 10.08 17.13
CA GLU A 102 -9.66 9.87 17.96
C GLU A 102 -9.92 8.77 19.00
N ASP A 103 -9.00 7.80 19.09
CA ASP A 103 -8.97 6.76 20.12
C ASP A 103 -7.49 6.47 20.46
N LYS A 104 -6.88 7.36 21.25
CA LYS A 104 -5.47 7.24 21.64
C LYS A 104 -5.11 5.89 22.28
N PRO A 105 -5.91 5.33 23.22
CA PRO A 105 -5.63 4.01 23.77
C PRO A 105 -5.54 2.93 22.70
N ARG A 106 -6.45 2.93 21.72
CA ARG A 106 -6.40 1.99 20.60
C ARG A 106 -5.19 2.23 19.69
N GLY A 107 -4.85 3.49 19.44
CA GLY A 107 -3.66 3.84 18.67
C GLY A 107 -2.37 3.32 19.32
N ILE A 108 -2.25 3.49 20.63
CA ILE A 108 -1.14 2.97 21.44
C ILE A 108 -1.08 1.44 21.38
N GLN A 109 -2.22 0.74 21.45
CA GLN A 109 -2.26 -0.73 21.33
C GLN A 109 -1.66 -1.23 20.01
N TYR A 110 -2.01 -0.61 18.89
CA TYR A 110 -1.43 -0.98 17.59
C TYR A 110 0.09 -0.73 17.54
N TRP A 111 0.57 0.39 18.11
CA TRP A 111 2.00 0.63 18.21
C TRP A 111 2.70 -0.36 19.13
N GLN A 112 2.09 -0.78 20.25
CA GLN A 112 2.63 -1.81 21.13
C GLN A 112 2.83 -3.13 20.41
N GLN A 113 1.84 -3.58 19.63
CA GLN A 113 1.94 -4.82 18.85
C GLN A 113 3.13 -4.78 17.88
N ALA A 114 3.25 -3.71 17.08
CA ALA A 114 4.37 -3.58 16.15
C ALA A 114 5.74 -3.39 16.85
N ALA A 115 5.77 -2.67 17.96
CA ALA A 115 6.97 -2.46 18.76
C ALA A 115 7.51 -3.78 19.36
N MET A 116 6.61 -4.67 19.82
CA MET A 116 6.97 -6.00 20.32
C MET A 116 7.65 -6.87 19.25
N GLU A 117 7.30 -6.66 17.97
CA GLU A 117 7.92 -7.32 16.83
C GLU A 117 9.14 -6.55 16.27
N GLY A 118 9.56 -5.49 16.94
CA GLY A 118 10.80 -4.77 16.65
C GLY A 118 10.66 -3.51 15.78
N HIS A 119 9.43 -3.08 15.45
CA HIS A 119 9.20 -1.87 14.66
C HIS A 119 9.76 -0.62 15.38
N VAL A 120 10.68 0.10 14.74
CA VAL A 120 11.49 1.14 15.38
C VAL A 120 10.65 2.39 15.66
N GLU A 121 9.87 2.82 14.68
CA GLU A 121 9.04 4.01 14.73
C GLU A 121 7.91 3.87 15.75
N CYS A 122 7.36 2.66 15.90
CA CYS A 122 6.36 2.38 16.94
C CYS A 122 6.98 2.47 18.33
N ARG A 123 8.18 1.91 18.55
CA ARG A 123 8.91 2.05 19.82
C ARG A 123 9.20 3.51 20.15
N HIS A 124 9.62 4.29 19.15
CA HIS A 124 9.86 5.72 19.30
C HIS A 124 8.58 6.46 19.71
N ASN A 125 7.48 6.22 19.00
CA ASN A 125 6.19 6.86 19.30
C ASN A 125 5.69 6.51 20.70
N LEU A 126 5.80 5.24 21.12
CA LEU A 126 5.46 4.83 22.48
C LEU A 126 6.28 5.58 23.54
N GLY A 127 7.60 5.68 23.35
CA GLY A 127 8.47 6.45 24.24
C GLY A 127 8.06 7.93 24.33
N ALA A 128 7.70 8.54 23.19
CA ALA A 128 7.16 9.90 23.16
C ALA A 128 5.83 10.02 23.93
N THR A 129 4.90 9.06 23.75
CA THR A 129 3.62 9.08 24.48
C THR A 129 3.79 8.93 26.00
N GLU A 130 4.73 8.11 26.47
CA GLU A 130 5.02 7.96 27.90
C GLU A 130 5.67 9.21 28.50
N GLN A 131 6.55 9.87 27.73
CA GLN A 131 7.14 11.16 28.12
C GLN A 131 6.08 12.26 28.25
N GLU A 132 5.13 12.33 27.32
CA GLU A 132 4.01 13.29 27.37
C GLU A 132 3.08 13.05 28.56
N ASN A 133 2.89 11.78 28.96
CA ASN A 133 2.07 11.40 30.12
C ASN A 133 2.77 11.57 31.48
N GLY A 134 4.06 11.95 31.50
CA GLY A 134 4.83 12.12 32.74
C GLY A 134 5.22 10.82 33.43
N ASN A 135 5.12 9.69 32.73
CA ASN A 135 5.45 8.36 33.26
C ASN A 135 6.96 8.08 33.10
N TYR A 136 7.78 8.74 33.92
CA TYR A 136 9.24 8.56 33.91
C TYR A 136 9.71 7.22 34.53
N GLU A 137 8.80 6.36 35.02
CA GLU A 137 9.16 5.20 35.85
C GLU A 137 9.43 3.88 35.08
N LEU A 138 9.16 3.79 33.78
CA LEU A 138 9.36 2.54 33.01
C LEU A 138 10.50 2.60 31.99
N ALA A 139 11.25 3.70 31.91
CA ALA A 139 12.38 3.85 30.96
C ALA A 139 13.61 2.97 31.29
N VAL A 140 13.54 2.03 32.25
CA VAL A 140 14.70 1.29 32.77
C VAL A 140 14.49 -0.23 32.95
N GLN A 141 13.48 -0.84 32.33
CA GLN A 141 13.33 -2.32 32.34
C GLN A 141 13.30 -2.88 30.93
#